data_AF-A0A8T6N377-F1
#
_entry.id   AF-A0A8T6N377-F1
#
_cell.length_a   1.000
_cell.length_b   1.000
_cell.length_c   1.000
_cell.angle_alpha   90.00
_cell.angle_beta   90.00
_cell.angle_gamma   90.00
#
_symmetry.space_group_name_H-M   'P 1'
#
loop_
_entity.id
_entity.type
_entity.pdbx_description
1 polymer ?
#
loop_
_entity_poly.entity_id
_entity_poly.type
_entity_poly.pdbx_seq_one_letter_code
_entity_poly.pdbx_strand_id
1 'polypeptide(L)'
;PYPSTSGADQFYAFFYDSDDKEWSWCFNRTPEPFYDRSWQVEVIGPISGGIYGNGPYASLVISNFWHQVQNVGGQISTDGLNYDYFSFPDRDANLDSIEVDLSPGALGVEWDYTKPHKEMRAFPVPSGGLYFPDYFLDGSDAYLDTSLNWWTGLTEHGGSLPSQYCAFDSSGTLHCVMAEGVSITHMASVDGGASWLNQTYDLSGKATELEEWEFHSNGVHDLFVLNVRYQSSAGPDVDLSWQVRDYSDSLIPDTWTSLGLGDLDSTSGAGNDIRFDFASMGILPDGGSVIAYHDSTDPDPLFAVETLLPADYIHHLQN
;
A
#
# COMPACT_ATOMS: atom_id res chain seq x y z
N PRO A 1 4.36 -15.70 17.04
CA PRO A 1 5.64 -14.98 17.31
C PRO A 1 6.51 -15.75 18.31
N TYR A 2 7.68 -16.23 17.87
CA TYR A 2 8.66 -16.84 18.78
C TYR A 2 9.47 -15.72 19.44
N PRO A 3 9.57 -15.65 20.78
CA PRO A 3 10.37 -14.63 21.44
C PRO A 3 11.84 -14.81 21.06
N SER A 4 12.45 -13.72 20.56
CA SER A 4 13.86 -13.68 20.20
C SER A 4 14.72 -13.94 21.44
N THR A 5 15.59 -14.95 21.38
CA THR A 5 16.53 -15.27 22.47
C THR A 5 17.71 -14.30 22.52
N SER A 6 17.93 -13.50 21.47
CA SER A 6 19.03 -12.52 21.38
C SER A 6 18.63 -11.12 21.84
N GLY A 7 17.33 -10.83 21.98
CA GLY A 7 16.83 -9.47 22.24
C GLY A 7 16.94 -8.52 21.04
N ALA A 8 17.27 -9.04 19.86
CA ALA A 8 17.29 -8.30 18.59
C ALA A 8 16.20 -8.81 17.64
N ASP A 9 15.88 -7.99 16.63
CA ASP A 9 14.91 -8.33 15.58
C ASP A 9 15.32 -9.60 14.83
N GLN A 10 14.33 -10.38 14.41
CA GLN A 10 14.52 -11.61 13.65
C GLN A 10 13.77 -11.52 12.34
N PHE A 11 14.46 -11.79 11.23
CA PHE A 11 13.86 -11.80 9.90
C PHE A 11 13.74 -13.24 9.38
N TYR A 12 12.50 -13.71 9.26
CA TYR A 12 12.16 -14.96 8.62
C TYR A 12 11.39 -14.68 7.33
N ALA A 13 11.85 -15.28 6.23
CA ALA A 13 11.13 -15.29 4.97
C ALA A 13 10.45 -16.65 4.79
N PHE A 14 9.21 -16.63 4.30
CA PHE A 14 8.44 -17.83 3.97
C PHE A 14 8.00 -17.71 2.52
N PHE A 15 8.19 -18.78 1.76
CA PHE A 15 7.82 -18.82 0.35
C PHE A 15 7.01 -20.09 0.09
N TYR A 16 5.88 -19.94 -0.60
CA TYR A 16 5.07 -21.05 -1.06
C TYR A 16 5.29 -21.26 -2.55
N ASP A 17 5.80 -22.43 -2.91
CA ASP A 17 5.87 -22.84 -4.30
C ASP A 17 4.56 -23.53 -4.69
N SER A 18 3.81 -22.97 -5.63
CA SER A 18 2.53 -23.54 -6.06
C SER A 18 2.67 -24.78 -6.95
N ASP A 19 3.79 -24.91 -7.66
CA ASP A 19 4.05 -26.05 -8.56
C ASP A 19 4.41 -27.28 -7.73
N ASP A 20 5.32 -27.11 -6.77
CA ASP A 20 5.72 -28.17 -5.84
C ASP A 20 4.75 -28.34 -4.67
N LYS A 21 3.90 -27.33 -4.41
CA LYS A 21 2.95 -27.25 -3.29
C LYS A 21 3.62 -27.33 -1.92
N GLU A 22 4.83 -26.81 -1.82
CA GLU A 22 5.66 -26.87 -0.62
C GLU A 22 5.96 -25.47 -0.06
N TRP A 23 6.04 -25.40 1.27
CA TRP A 23 6.51 -24.21 1.98
C TRP A 23 8.01 -24.33 2.24
N SER A 24 8.74 -23.32 1.81
CA SER A 24 10.14 -23.11 2.17
C SER A 24 10.26 -21.91 3.11
N TRP A 25 11.34 -21.88 3.88
CA TRP A 25 11.62 -20.74 4.74
C TRP A 25 13.12 -20.52 4.89
N CYS A 26 13.50 -19.28 5.17
CA CYS A 26 14.87 -18.89 5.46
C CYS A 26 14.92 -17.97 6.68
N PHE A 27 15.95 -18.12 7.49
CA PHE A 27 16.30 -17.13 8.52
C PHE A 27 17.41 -16.23 7.97
N ASN A 28 17.06 -14.96 7.71
CA ASN A 28 17.99 -13.97 7.17
C ASN A 28 18.86 -13.42 8.29
N ARG A 29 20.17 -13.73 8.23
CA ARG A 29 21.15 -13.45 9.30
C ARG A 29 21.64 -12.00 9.35
N THR A 30 21.23 -11.19 8.38
CA THR A 30 21.48 -9.76 8.29
C THR A 30 20.21 -9.02 8.66
N PRO A 31 19.73 -9.06 9.92
CA PRO A 31 18.67 -8.16 10.31
C PRO A 31 19.25 -6.75 10.22
N GLU A 32 18.81 -5.98 9.23
CA GLU A 32 18.75 -4.55 9.47
C GLU A 32 17.94 -4.33 10.74
N PRO A 33 18.28 -3.34 11.56
CA PRO A 33 17.37 -2.93 12.61
C PRO A 33 16.11 -2.40 11.90
N PHE A 34 15.11 -3.25 11.72
CA PHE A 34 13.76 -2.84 11.36
C PHE A 34 13.21 -2.11 12.58
N TYR A 35 13.67 -0.88 12.81
CA TYR A 35 13.11 -0.09 13.88
C TYR A 35 11.64 0.11 13.55
N ASP A 36 10.79 -0.32 14.47
CA ASP A 36 9.33 -0.39 14.35
C ASP A 36 8.84 -1.54 13.46
N ARG A 37 8.88 -1.39 12.12
CA ARG A 37 8.18 -2.27 11.17
C ARG A 37 8.91 -2.41 9.84
N SER A 38 8.72 -3.56 9.18
CA SER A 38 9.20 -3.83 7.82
C SER A 38 8.05 -3.74 6.83
N TRP A 39 8.24 -3.04 5.71
CA TRP A 39 7.28 -2.98 4.62
C TRP A 39 7.84 -3.75 3.42
N GLN A 40 6.97 -4.40 2.65
CA GLN A 40 7.35 -5.24 1.51
C GLN A 40 6.63 -4.78 0.24
N VAL A 41 7.34 -4.80 -0.88
CA VAL A 41 6.79 -4.60 -2.23
C VAL A 41 7.48 -5.53 -3.23
N GLU A 42 6.74 -5.91 -4.27
CA GLU A 42 7.28 -6.66 -5.41
C GLU A 42 7.91 -5.72 -6.44
N VAL A 43 9.05 -6.12 -6.99
CA VAL A 43 9.63 -5.56 -8.21
C VAL A 43 9.26 -6.51 -9.36
N ILE A 44 8.43 -6.03 -10.29
CA ILE A 44 7.95 -6.86 -11.40
C ILE A 44 9.14 -7.22 -12.30
N GLY A 45 9.29 -8.51 -12.59
CA GLY A 45 10.39 -9.01 -13.42
C GLY A 45 10.02 -9.19 -14.90
N PRO A 46 10.82 -9.98 -15.64
CA PRO A 46 11.92 -10.81 -15.15
C PRO A 46 13.12 -9.97 -14.69
N ILE A 47 13.70 -10.33 -13.55
CA ILE A 47 14.82 -9.64 -12.93
C ILE A 47 16.16 -10.18 -13.41
N SER A 48 17.04 -9.27 -13.81
CA SER A 48 18.44 -9.50 -14.16
C SER A 48 19.36 -8.73 -13.21
N GLY A 49 19.31 -9.04 -11.91
CA GLY A 49 19.87 -8.25 -10.81
C GLY A 49 21.37 -8.42 -10.56
N GLY A 50 22.09 -9.15 -11.41
CA GLY A 50 23.54 -9.33 -11.30
C GLY A 50 23.96 -10.02 -10.01
N ILE A 51 24.53 -9.28 -9.06
CA ILE A 51 24.98 -9.83 -7.76
C ILE A 51 23.82 -10.29 -6.88
N TYR A 52 22.64 -9.71 -7.07
CA TYR A 52 21.42 -10.04 -6.33
C TYR A 52 20.71 -11.30 -6.87
N GLY A 53 21.21 -11.84 -7.99
CA GLY A 53 20.61 -12.97 -8.67
C GLY A 53 19.63 -12.55 -9.76
N ASN A 54 18.96 -13.55 -10.31
CA ASN A 54 17.97 -13.40 -11.37
C ASN A 54 16.73 -14.18 -10.95
N GLY A 55 15.55 -13.71 -11.36
CA GLY A 55 14.29 -14.32 -10.96
C GLY A 55 13.11 -13.83 -11.79
N PRO A 56 11.95 -14.47 -11.68
CA PRO A 56 10.73 -13.98 -12.33
C PRO A 56 10.23 -12.65 -11.73
N TYR A 57 10.64 -12.34 -10.50
CA TYR A 57 10.35 -11.11 -9.76
C TYR A 57 11.48 -10.86 -8.75
N ALA A 58 11.42 -9.74 -8.03
CA ALA A 58 12.14 -9.58 -6.78
C ALA A 58 11.21 -9.04 -5.69
N SER A 59 11.54 -9.28 -4.43
CA SER A 59 10.85 -8.72 -3.27
C SER A 59 11.80 -7.76 -2.57
N LEU A 60 11.36 -6.52 -2.40
CA LEU A 60 12.07 -5.48 -1.67
C LEU A 60 11.39 -5.29 -0.31
N VAL A 61 12.18 -5.37 0.74
CA VAL A 61 11.75 -5.10 2.12
C VAL A 61 12.50 -3.87 2.62
N ILE A 62 11.80 -2.92 3.23
CA ILE A 62 12.39 -1.72 3.82
C ILE A 62 12.07 -1.58 5.30
N SER A 63 12.96 -0.93 6.05
CA SER A 63 12.68 -0.43 7.38
C SER A 63 12.00 0.95 7.31
N ASN A 64 10.90 1.09 8.06
CA ASN A 64 10.14 2.35 8.16
C ASN A 64 11.04 3.57 8.48
N PHE A 65 11.85 3.48 9.54
CA PHE A 65 12.60 4.63 10.05
C PHE A 65 13.81 5.01 9.18
N TRP A 66 14.60 4.03 8.76
CA TRP A 66 15.89 4.29 8.09
C TRP A 66 15.72 4.70 6.62
N HIS A 67 14.73 4.13 5.92
CA HIS A 67 14.46 4.47 4.53
C HIS A 67 14.03 5.94 4.38
N GLN A 68 13.25 6.45 5.34
CA GLN A 68 12.74 7.82 5.31
C GLN A 68 13.80 8.87 5.69
N VAL A 69 14.76 8.54 6.55
CA VAL A 69 15.70 9.53 7.11
C VAL A 69 17.11 9.43 6.51
N GLN A 70 17.52 8.26 6.04
CA GLN A 70 18.92 7.98 5.69
C GLN A 70 19.13 7.26 4.35
N ASN A 71 18.07 6.93 3.60
CA ASN A 71 18.17 6.15 2.35
C ASN A 71 18.93 4.82 2.52
N VAL A 72 18.80 4.22 3.69
CA VAL A 72 19.35 2.90 4.04
C VAL A 72 18.24 2.07 4.68
N GLY A 73 18.49 0.79 4.95
CA GLY A 73 17.45 -0.06 5.52
C GLY A 73 16.64 -0.81 4.46
N GLY A 74 17.28 -1.17 3.35
CA GLY A 74 16.68 -1.92 2.26
C GLY A 74 17.29 -3.31 2.11
N GLN A 75 16.45 -4.32 1.91
CA GLN A 75 16.89 -5.66 1.54
C GLN A 75 16.09 -6.20 0.36
N ILE A 76 16.75 -6.84 -0.58
CA ILE A 76 16.12 -7.40 -1.78
C ILE A 76 16.37 -8.90 -1.89
N SER A 77 15.40 -9.60 -2.45
CA SER A 77 15.48 -11.03 -2.75
C SER A 77 14.92 -11.31 -4.14
N THR A 78 15.65 -12.04 -4.98
CA THR A 78 15.14 -12.51 -6.29
C THR A 78 14.56 -13.93 -6.25
N ASP A 79 14.54 -14.56 -5.07
CA ASP A 79 14.01 -15.91 -4.84
C ASP A 79 12.94 -15.97 -3.73
N GLY A 80 12.61 -14.83 -3.14
CA GLY A 80 11.62 -14.70 -2.06
C GLY A 80 12.10 -15.23 -0.69
N LEU A 81 13.32 -15.76 -0.58
CA LEU A 81 13.83 -16.43 0.62
C LEU A 81 15.10 -15.77 1.17
N ASN A 82 16.09 -15.55 0.30
CA ASN A 82 17.39 -15.01 0.67
C ASN A 82 17.41 -13.51 0.39
N TYR A 83 17.58 -12.72 1.43
CA TYR A 83 17.58 -11.26 1.36
C TYR A 83 18.98 -10.69 1.58
N ASP A 84 19.39 -9.85 0.64
CA ASP A 84 20.67 -9.14 0.63
C ASP A 84 20.46 -7.64 0.75
N TYR A 85 21.44 -6.94 1.34
CA TYR A 85 21.41 -5.48 1.45
C TYR A 85 21.27 -4.80 0.09
N PHE A 86 20.27 -3.93 -0.02
CA PHE A 86 19.97 -3.16 -1.21
C PHE A 86 20.10 -1.67 -0.94
N SER A 87 20.99 -1.01 -1.67
CA SER A 87 21.26 0.42 -1.50
C SER A 87 20.28 1.25 -2.32
N PHE A 88 19.75 2.29 -1.69
CA PHE A 88 18.97 3.32 -2.34
C PHE A 88 19.87 4.49 -2.77
N PRO A 89 19.48 5.24 -3.81
CA PRO A 89 20.17 6.47 -4.17
C PRO A 89 19.99 7.53 -3.09
N ASP A 90 20.93 8.48 -3.01
CA ASP A 90 20.73 9.67 -2.19
C ASP A 90 19.57 10.52 -2.75
N ARG A 91 18.83 11.21 -1.88
CA ARG A 91 17.67 12.05 -2.27
C ARG A 91 18.06 13.27 -3.12
N ASP A 92 19.34 13.63 -3.13
CA ASP A 92 19.93 14.67 -3.98
C ASP A 92 20.80 14.09 -5.12
N ALA A 93 20.73 12.78 -5.36
CA ALA A 93 21.41 12.15 -6.47
C ALA A 93 20.87 12.68 -7.81
N ASN A 94 21.78 12.81 -8.78
CA ASN A 94 21.44 13.21 -10.14
C ASN A 94 21.65 12.01 -11.06
N LEU A 95 20.57 11.28 -11.33
CA LEU A 95 20.56 10.08 -12.16
C LEU A 95 20.14 10.42 -13.60
N ASP A 96 20.47 9.53 -14.54
CA ASP A 96 19.88 9.60 -15.87
C ASP A 96 18.36 9.36 -15.78
N SER A 97 17.60 10.00 -16.66
CA SER A 97 16.14 9.88 -16.69
C SER A 97 15.67 8.79 -17.65
N ILE A 98 14.57 8.14 -17.31
CA ILE A 98 13.90 7.16 -18.15
C ILE A 98 12.39 7.37 -18.12
N GLU A 99 11.76 7.25 -19.29
CA GLU A 99 10.31 7.22 -19.41
C GLU A 99 9.79 5.83 -19.07
N VAL A 100 8.78 5.76 -18.20
CA VAL A 100 8.19 4.52 -17.70
C VAL A 100 6.75 4.40 -18.23
N ASP A 101 6.42 3.24 -18.78
CA ASP A 101 5.06 2.90 -19.22
C ASP A 101 4.16 2.74 -17.99
N LEU A 102 3.22 3.67 -17.84
CA LEU A 102 2.22 3.68 -16.77
C LEU A 102 0.80 3.52 -17.35
N SER A 103 0.67 3.15 -18.62
CA SER A 103 -0.61 2.97 -19.31
C SER A 103 -0.82 1.52 -19.78
N PRO A 104 -0.78 0.54 -18.85
CA PRO A 104 -0.71 -0.89 -19.19
C PRO A 104 -1.95 -1.43 -19.92
N GLY A 105 -3.07 -0.71 -19.89
CA GLY A 105 -4.39 -1.27 -20.21
C GLY A 105 -4.81 -2.31 -19.17
N ALA A 106 -5.77 -3.17 -19.53
CA ALA A 106 -6.28 -4.18 -18.60
C ALA A 106 -5.20 -5.18 -18.16
N LEU A 107 -5.14 -5.43 -16.86
CA LEU A 107 -4.20 -6.31 -16.19
C LEU A 107 -4.90 -7.59 -15.71
N GLY A 108 -4.13 -8.55 -15.21
CA GLY A 108 -4.70 -9.75 -14.58
C GLY A 108 -5.26 -9.47 -13.19
N VAL A 109 -6.13 -10.36 -12.72
CA VAL A 109 -6.81 -10.22 -11.40
C VAL A 109 -5.83 -10.21 -10.23
N GLU A 110 -4.62 -10.73 -10.40
CA GLU A 110 -3.55 -10.66 -9.41
C GLU A 110 -3.26 -9.22 -8.96
N TRP A 111 -3.44 -8.22 -9.83
CA TRP A 111 -3.23 -6.80 -9.53
C TRP A 111 -4.27 -6.20 -8.55
N ASP A 112 -5.38 -6.89 -8.35
CA ASP A 112 -6.34 -6.54 -7.29
C ASP A 112 -5.85 -6.98 -5.89
N TYR A 113 -4.86 -7.87 -5.84
CA TYR A 113 -4.26 -8.38 -4.61
C TYR A 113 -2.84 -7.85 -4.37
N THR A 114 -2.16 -7.35 -5.41
CA THR A 114 -0.86 -6.68 -5.31
C THR A 114 -1.03 -5.31 -4.67
N LYS A 115 -1.02 -5.27 -3.33
CA LYS A 115 -1.22 -4.05 -2.53
C LYS A 115 -0.01 -3.83 -1.63
N PRO A 116 1.03 -3.10 -2.09
CA PRO A 116 2.10 -2.70 -1.20
C PRO A 116 1.52 -1.82 -0.09
N HIS A 117 2.05 -1.98 1.12
CA HIS A 117 1.69 -1.11 2.23
C HIS A 117 1.98 0.35 1.86
N LYS A 118 1.11 1.33 2.17
CA LYS A 118 1.30 2.72 1.70
C LYS A 118 2.65 3.32 2.08
N GLU A 119 3.20 2.92 3.23
CA GLU A 119 4.50 3.41 3.71
C GLU A 119 5.70 2.90 2.89
N MET A 120 5.49 1.97 1.95
CA MET A 120 6.45 1.72 0.88
C MET A 120 6.68 2.96 0.01
N ARG A 121 5.63 3.77 -0.20
CA ARG A 121 5.63 4.94 -1.10
C ARG A 121 6.16 4.58 -2.49
N ALA A 122 5.80 3.38 -2.91
CA ALA A 122 6.26 2.76 -4.12
C ALA A 122 5.23 1.76 -4.60
N PHE A 123 5.13 1.57 -5.90
CA PHE A 123 4.23 0.58 -6.49
C PHE A 123 4.87 -0.16 -7.67
N PRO A 124 4.55 -1.45 -7.85
CA PRO A 124 5.09 -2.24 -8.93
C PRO A 124 4.63 -1.72 -10.29
N VAL A 125 5.54 -1.66 -11.27
CA VAL A 125 5.21 -1.20 -12.62
C VAL A 125 4.85 -2.40 -13.50
N PRO A 126 3.69 -2.42 -14.17
CA PRO A 126 3.24 -3.59 -14.94
C PRO A 126 4.17 -3.99 -16.09
N SER A 127 4.87 -3.03 -16.70
CA SER A 127 5.88 -3.30 -17.73
C SER A 127 7.20 -3.86 -17.18
N GLY A 128 7.34 -3.96 -15.86
CA GLY A 128 8.57 -4.35 -15.15
C GLY A 128 9.11 -3.22 -14.28
N GLY A 129 9.73 -3.58 -13.16
CA GLY A 129 10.36 -2.65 -12.22
C GLY A 129 9.46 -2.21 -11.06
N LEU A 130 9.89 -1.15 -10.38
CA LEU A 130 9.25 -0.55 -9.21
C LEU A 130 9.39 0.96 -9.26
N TYR A 131 8.28 1.68 -9.06
CA TYR A 131 8.23 3.14 -9.15
C TYR A 131 8.10 3.78 -7.77
N PHE A 132 8.82 4.86 -7.53
CA PHE A 132 8.82 5.63 -6.28
C PHE A 132 8.49 7.10 -6.61
N PRO A 133 7.22 7.51 -6.49
CA PRO A 133 6.85 8.90 -6.74
C PRO A 133 7.45 9.85 -5.71
N ASP A 134 7.71 11.11 -6.12
CA ASP A 134 8.19 12.19 -5.26
C ASP A 134 9.32 11.71 -4.31
N TYR A 135 10.31 11.04 -4.91
CA TYR A 135 11.41 10.41 -4.19
C TYR A 135 12.54 11.41 -3.91
N PHE A 136 12.93 12.21 -4.90
CA PHE A 136 14.07 13.12 -4.80
C PHE A 136 13.66 14.48 -4.21
N LEU A 137 14.63 15.22 -3.64
CA LEU A 137 14.37 16.51 -2.99
C LEU A 137 13.83 17.60 -3.94
N ASP A 138 13.99 17.43 -5.24
CA ASP A 138 13.46 18.33 -6.26
C ASP A 138 12.02 17.99 -6.70
N GLY A 139 11.42 16.96 -6.08
CA GLY A 139 10.07 16.47 -6.38
C GLY A 139 10.00 15.49 -7.54
N SER A 140 11.14 15.07 -8.10
CA SER A 140 11.17 14.05 -9.15
C SER A 140 11.03 12.63 -8.59
N ASP A 141 10.58 11.72 -9.45
CA ASP A 141 10.34 10.32 -9.11
C ASP A 141 11.61 9.49 -9.28
N ALA A 142 11.72 8.40 -8.54
CA ALA A 142 12.73 7.37 -8.78
C ALA A 142 12.11 6.11 -9.39
N TYR A 143 12.85 5.43 -10.24
CA TYR A 143 12.45 4.16 -10.84
C TYR A 143 13.56 3.13 -10.71
N LEU A 144 13.20 1.94 -10.23
CA LEU A 144 14.07 0.78 -10.14
C LEU A 144 13.73 -0.17 -11.29
N ASP A 145 14.66 -0.33 -12.23
CA ASP A 145 14.45 -1.16 -13.40
C ASP A 145 14.59 -2.67 -13.11
N THR A 146 14.32 -3.51 -14.10
CA THR A 146 14.40 -4.97 -13.95
C THR A 146 15.84 -5.50 -13.88
N SER A 147 16.84 -4.67 -14.16
CA SER A 147 18.26 -4.96 -13.90
C SER A 147 18.72 -4.46 -12.51
N LEU A 148 17.77 -3.98 -11.70
CA LEU A 148 17.96 -3.38 -10.38
C LEU A 148 18.84 -2.11 -10.40
N ASN A 149 18.80 -1.35 -11.49
CA ASN A 149 19.42 -0.02 -11.56
C ASN A 149 18.41 1.07 -11.25
N TRP A 150 18.90 2.13 -10.61
CA TRP A 150 18.12 3.31 -10.28
C TRP A 150 18.18 4.37 -11.39
N TRP A 151 17.03 4.98 -11.65
CA TRP A 151 16.82 6.06 -12.62
C TRP A 151 15.97 7.17 -12.00
N THR A 152 16.06 8.37 -12.57
CA THR A 152 14.98 9.34 -12.42
C THR A 152 13.81 8.89 -13.31
N GLY A 153 12.67 8.57 -12.70
CA GLY A 153 11.47 8.11 -13.39
C GLY A 153 10.69 9.30 -13.97
N LEU A 154 10.18 9.12 -15.18
CA LEU A 154 9.27 10.06 -15.83
C LEU A 154 8.02 9.31 -16.27
N THR A 155 6.85 9.94 -16.13
CA THR A 155 5.63 9.47 -16.80
C THR A 155 5.80 9.58 -18.32
N GLU A 156 4.93 8.94 -19.11
CA GLU A 156 4.93 8.96 -20.59
C GLU A 156 4.88 10.36 -21.24
N HIS A 157 4.73 11.42 -20.44
CA HIS A 157 4.73 12.81 -20.88
C HIS A 157 5.82 13.67 -20.22
N GLY A 158 6.86 13.03 -19.66
CA GLY A 158 7.97 13.71 -19.01
C GLY A 158 7.62 14.37 -17.69
N GLY A 159 6.52 13.95 -17.06
CA GLY A 159 6.04 14.49 -15.78
C GLY A 159 6.39 13.59 -14.59
N SER A 160 5.82 13.95 -13.45
CA SER A 160 5.87 13.19 -12.20
C SER A 160 4.45 12.90 -11.71
N LEU A 161 4.32 11.90 -10.84
CA LEU A 161 3.03 11.56 -10.26
C LEU A 161 2.62 12.55 -9.14
N PRO A 162 1.31 12.76 -8.92
CA PRO A 162 0.83 13.80 -8.00
C PRO A 162 0.95 13.41 -6.52
N SER A 163 1.34 12.17 -6.21
CA SER A 163 1.42 11.66 -4.84
C SER A 163 2.40 10.50 -4.74
N GLN A 164 3.01 10.34 -3.55
CA GLN A 164 3.77 9.17 -3.10
C GLN A 164 2.93 7.90 -2.99
N TYR A 165 1.60 8.04 -2.93
CA TYR A 165 0.66 6.96 -2.65
C TYR A 165 -0.16 6.66 -3.91
N CYS A 166 0.41 5.83 -4.77
CA CYS A 166 -0.25 5.38 -5.99
C CYS A 166 -0.22 3.85 -6.09
N ALA A 167 -1.20 3.26 -6.77
CA ALA A 167 -1.24 1.83 -7.07
C ALA A 167 -2.15 1.55 -8.28
N PHE A 168 -1.84 0.46 -9.00
CA PHE A 168 -2.72 -0.08 -10.03
C PHE A 168 -3.74 -1.07 -9.44
N ASP A 169 -4.81 -1.30 -10.19
CA ASP A 169 -5.66 -2.48 -10.05
C ASP A 169 -5.79 -3.24 -11.38
N SER A 170 -6.55 -4.33 -11.39
CA SER A 170 -6.68 -5.19 -12.57
C SER A 170 -7.32 -4.50 -13.80
N SER A 171 -7.98 -3.35 -13.65
CA SER A 171 -8.50 -2.59 -14.79
C SER A 171 -7.39 -1.88 -15.58
N GLY A 172 -6.20 -1.72 -14.97
CA GLY A 172 -5.14 -0.86 -15.47
C GLY A 172 -5.24 0.60 -15.01
N THR A 173 -6.21 0.93 -14.16
CA THR A 173 -6.36 2.28 -13.61
C THR A 173 -5.27 2.54 -12.58
N LEU A 174 -4.55 3.64 -12.75
CA LEU A 174 -3.63 4.19 -11.76
C LEU A 174 -4.40 5.05 -10.77
N HIS A 175 -4.51 4.59 -9.53
CA HIS A 175 -5.10 5.35 -8.43
C HIS A 175 -3.99 6.04 -7.66
N CYS A 176 -4.13 7.32 -7.38
CA CYS A 176 -3.28 8.08 -6.48
C CYS A 176 -4.12 8.78 -5.40
N VAL A 177 -3.62 8.82 -4.17
CA VAL A 177 -4.28 9.47 -3.04
C VAL A 177 -3.35 10.48 -2.40
N MET A 178 -3.81 11.70 -2.18
CA MET A 178 -3.04 12.76 -1.52
C MET A 178 -3.83 13.29 -0.32
N ALA A 179 -3.18 13.40 0.83
CA ALA A 179 -3.75 13.99 2.03
C ALA A 179 -3.15 15.38 2.29
N GLU A 180 -4.01 16.39 2.43
CA GLU A 180 -3.62 17.77 2.76
C GLU A 180 -4.47 18.28 3.94
N GLY A 181 -3.86 18.40 5.11
CA GLY A 181 -4.59 18.77 6.32
C GLY A 181 -5.63 17.71 6.70
N VAL A 182 -6.91 18.05 6.60
CA VAL A 182 -8.06 17.14 6.86
C VAL A 182 -8.86 16.78 5.61
N SER A 183 -8.28 17.04 4.44
CA SER A 183 -8.89 16.71 3.15
C SER A 183 -8.04 15.66 2.45
N ILE A 184 -8.70 14.67 1.85
CA ILE A 184 -8.05 13.62 1.06
C ILE A 184 -8.54 13.70 -0.37
N THR A 185 -7.64 13.73 -1.34
CA THR A 185 -7.97 13.74 -2.77
C THR A 185 -7.61 12.41 -3.40
N HIS A 186 -8.61 11.72 -3.96
CA HIS A 186 -8.44 10.55 -4.82
C HIS A 186 -8.38 11.01 -6.28
N MET A 187 -7.37 10.51 -6.98
CA MET A 187 -7.09 10.81 -8.38
C MET A 187 -6.98 9.47 -9.12
N ALA A 188 -7.71 9.32 -10.23
CA ALA A 188 -7.67 8.12 -11.06
C ALA A 188 -7.26 8.48 -12.50
N SER A 189 -6.37 7.70 -13.08
CA SER A 189 -5.89 7.86 -14.46
C SER A 189 -5.87 6.51 -15.19
N VAL A 190 -6.27 6.51 -16.45
CA VAL A 190 -6.22 5.35 -17.36
C VAL A 190 -5.19 5.54 -18.48
N ASP A 191 -4.42 6.63 -18.43
CA ASP A 191 -3.50 7.08 -19.47
C ASP A 191 -2.12 7.43 -18.89
N GLY A 192 -1.69 6.68 -17.87
CA GLY A 192 -0.35 6.81 -17.29
C GLY A 192 -0.08 8.15 -16.60
N GLY A 193 -1.13 8.80 -16.10
CA GLY A 193 -1.05 10.08 -15.41
C GLY A 193 -1.09 11.30 -16.33
N ALA A 194 -1.44 11.14 -17.62
CA ALA A 194 -1.62 12.25 -18.54
C ALA A 194 -2.86 13.10 -18.20
N SER A 195 -3.94 12.44 -17.81
CA SER A 195 -5.16 13.06 -17.31
C SER A 195 -5.67 12.37 -16.06
N TRP A 196 -6.41 13.12 -15.24
CA TRP A 196 -6.86 12.67 -13.94
C TRP A 196 -8.34 13.01 -13.74
N LEU A 197 -9.12 12.02 -13.30
CA LEU A 197 -10.40 12.23 -12.63
C LEU A 197 -10.13 12.42 -11.14
N ASN A 198 -10.68 13.49 -10.53
CA ASN A 198 -10.37 13.86 -9.15
C ASN A 198 -11.63 13.94 -8.29
N GLN A 199 -11.54 13.45 -7.06
CA GLN A 199 -12.52 13.67 -6.01
C GLN A 199 -11.82 14.00 -4.69
N THR A 200 -12.23 15.11 -4.07
CA THR A 200 -11.79 15.46 -2.71
C THR A 200 -12.85 15.05 -1.70
N TYR A 201 -12.43 14.29 -0.69
CA TYR A 201 -13.21 13.97 0.50
C TYR A 201 -12.80 14.94 1.61
N ASP A 202 -13.68 15.91 1.87
CA ASP A 202 -13.39 16.99 2.81
C ASP A 202 -13.99 16.71 4.19
N LEU A 203 -13.13 16.57 5.21
CA LEU A 203 -13.53 16.44 6.60
C LEU A 203 -13.49 17.78 7.35
N SER A 204 -13.35 18.90 6.63
CA SER A 204 -13.44 20.24 7.22
C SER A 204 -14.75 20.42 8.00
N GLY A 205 -14.63 20.98 9.21
CA GLY A 205 -15.76 21.13 10.13
C GLY A 205 -16.16 19.87 10.89
N LYS A 206 -15.54 18.71 10.62
CA LYS A 206 -15.69 17.48 11.40
C LYS A 206 -14.39 17.11 12.12
N ALA A 207 -13.28 17.17 11.39
CA ALA A 207 -11.97 16.77 11.87
C ALA A 207 -11.09 17.95 12.28
N THR A 208 -10.22 17.74 13.26
CA THR A 208 -9.10 18.63 13.60
C THR A 208 -7.77 18.16 13.00
N GLU A 209 -7.61 16.86 12.80
CA GLU A 209 -6.41 16.22 12.26
C GLU A 209 -6.78 14.87 11.60
N LEU A 210 -6.00 14.45 10.60
CA LEU A 210 -5.99 13.06 10.11
C LEU A 210 -4.90 12.30 10.84
N GLU A 211 -5.26 11.17 11.44
CA GLU A 211 -4.28 10.35 12.15
C GLU A 211 -3.71 9.25 11.27
N GLU A 212 -4.57 8.57 10.51
CA GLU A 212 -4.18 7.47 9.64
C GLU A 212 -5.19 7.29 8.49
N TRP A 213 -4.73 6.74 7.37
CA TRP A 213 -5.61 6.41 6.25
C TRP A 213 -4.97 5.35 5.33
N GLU A 214 -5.78 4.54 4.67
CA GLU A 214 -5.32 3.51 3.73
C GLU A 214 -6.34 3.33 2.59
N PHE A 215 -5.89 2.95 1.40
CA PHE A 215 -6.79 2.73 0.27
C PHE A 215 -6.47 1.45 -0.49
N HIS A 216 -7.52 0.76 -0.94
CA HIS A 216 -7.41 -0.38 -1.84
C HIS A 216 -8.36 -0.19 -3.02
N SER A 217 -7.92 -0.60 -4.21
CA SER A 217 -8.71 -0.62 -5.44
C SER A 217 -8.82 -2.03 -6.01
N ASN A 218 -9.91 -2.31 -6.72
CA ASN A 218 -10.19 -3.58 -7.35
C ASN A 218 -10.89 -3.35 -8.69
N GLY A 219 -10.22 -3.74 -9.79
CA GLY A 219 -10.70 -3.53 -11.15
C GLY A 219 -11.81 -4.48 -11.56
N VAL A 220 -11.84 -5.71 -11.01
CA VAL A 220 -12.92 -6.68 -11.27
C VAL A 220 -14.26 -6.19 -10.73
N HIS A 221 -14.24 -5.50 -9.59
CA HIS A 221 -15.42 -4.97 -8.93
C HIS A 221 -15.69 -3.50 -9.23
N ASP A 222 -14.83 -2.83 -10.00
CA ASP A 222 -14.86 -1.38 -10.22
C ASP A 222 -15.04 -0.63 -8.89
N LEU A 223 -14.22 -1.00 -7.90
CA LEU A 223 -14.36 -0.59 -6.51
C LEU A 223 -13.06 0.04 -5.99
N PHE A 224 -13.19 1.22 -5.41
CA PHE A 224 -12.16 1.85 -4.59
C PHE A 224 -12.69 2.02 -3.17
N VAL A 225 -11.89 1.65 -2.17
CA VAL A 225 -12.22 1.79 -0.75
C VAL A 225 -11.14 2.63 -0.08
N LEU A 226 -11.55 3.67 0.63
CA LEU A 226 -10.67 4.54 1.43
C LEU A 226 -11.09 4.45 2.89
N ASN A 227 -10.18 4.01 3.75
CA ASN A 227 -10.35 4.02 5.19
C ASN A 227 -9.58 5.19 5.81
N VAL A 228 -10.17 5.87 6.78
CA VAL A 228 -9.62 7.07 7.42
C VAL A 228 -9.92 7.05 8.91
N ARG A 229 -8.90 7.32 9.72
CA ARG A 229 -9.04 7.77 11.11
C ARG A 229 -8.78 9.26 11.19
N TYR A 230 -9.68 9.98 11.85
CA TYR A 230 -9.52 11.41 12.09
C TYR A 230 -9.90 11.79 13.52
N GLN A 231 -9.25 12.82 14.06
CA GLN A 231 -9.61 13.40 15.36
C GLN A 231 -10.86 14.26 15.22
N SER A 232 -11.93 13.92 15.96
CA SER A 232 -13.18 14.67 15.88
C SER A 232 -13.11 16.00 16.63
N SER A 233 -13.60 17.06 16.00
CA SER A 233 -13.78 18.37 16.63
C SER A 233 -14.83 18.40 17.76
N ALA A 234 -15.68 17.36 17.86
CA ALA A 234 -16.81 17.30 18.78
C ALA A 234 -16.69 16.22 19.87
N GLY A 235 -15.63 15.41 19.86
CA GLY A 235 -15.57 14.23 20.73
C GLY A 235 -14.36 13.35 20.43
N PRO A 236 -14.45 12.03 20.67
CA PRO A 236 -13.35 11.11 20.40
C PRO A 236 -13.05 10.98 18.91
N ASP A 237 -11.93 10.34 18.58
CA ASP A 237 -11.54 10.07 17.19
C ASP A 237 -12.58 9.19 16.48
N VAL A 238 -12.53 9.16 15.16
CA VAL A 238 -13.53 8.49 14.33
C VAL A 238 -12.85 7.72 13.22
N ASP A 239 -13.22 6.44 13.11
CA ASP A 239 -12.87 5.59 11.98
C ASP A 239 -14.00 5.60 10.95
N LEU A 240 -13.64 5.83 9.68
CA LEU A 240 -14.57 5.97 8.56
C LEU A 240 -14.08 5.14 7.38
N SER A 241 -15.00 4.48 6.68
CA SER A 241 -14.76 3.87 5.38
C SER A 241 -15.65 4.51 4.33
N TRP A 242 -15.05 4.95 3.22
CA TRP A 242 -15.73 5.33 1.99
C TRP A 242 -15.62 4.21 0.96
N GLN A 243 -16.73 3.88 0.32
CA GLN A 243 -16.75 3.03 -0.86
C GLN A 243 -17.13 3.85 -2.09
N VAL A 244 -16.35 3.68 -3.15
CA VAL A 244 -16.56 4.26 -4.47
C VAL A 244 -16.73 3.09 -5.42
N ARG A 245 -17.98 2.66 -5.62
CA ARG A 245 -18.33 1.69 -6.67
C ARG A 245 -18.52 2.41 -7.99
N ASP A 246 -18.28 1.69 -9.07
CA ASP A 246 -18.30 2.23 -10.42
C ASP A 246 -17.33 3.43 -10.54
N TYR A 247 -16.12 3.30 -9.96
CA TYR A 247 -15.14 4.39 -9.94
C TYR A 247 -14.74 4.81 -11.36
N SER A 248 -14.85 3.90 -12.33
CA SER A 248 -14.61 4.16 -13.75
C SER A 248 -15.56 5.23 -14.33
N ASP A 249 -16.75 5.39 -13.74
CA ASP A 249 -17.72 6.43 -14.09
C ASP A 249 -17.60 7.68 -13.20
N SER A 250 -17.41 7.51 -11.89
CA SER A 250 -17.42 8.60 -10.92
C SER A 250 -16.65 8.25 -9.64
N LEU A 251 -15.81 9.17 -9.17
CA LEU A 251 -15.08 9.00 -7.90
C LEU A 251 -15.86 9.41 -6.64
N ILE A 252 -17.12 9.83 -6.79
CA ILE A 252 -17.99 10.18 -5.66
C ILE A 252 -18.34 8.90 -4.88
N PRO A 253 -18.15 8.88 -3.54
CA PRO A 253 -18.46 7.68 -2.76
C PRO A 253 -19.97 7.46 -2.71
N ASP A 254 -20.39 6.21 -2.92
CA ASP A 254 -21.80 5.81 -2.80
C ASP A 254 -22.22 5.60 -1.34
N THR A 255 -21.24 5.24 -0.49
CA THR A 255 -21.43 4.80 0.87
C THR A 255 -20.32 5.33 1.76
N TRP A 256 -20.68 5.61 3.00
CA TRP A 256 -19.80 6.09 4.05
C TRP A 256 -20.23 5.44 5.37
N THR A 257 -19.30 4.75 6.02
CA THR A 257 -19.62 3.91 7.19
C THR A 257 -18.66 4.21 8.33
N SER A 258 -19.20 4.67 9.46
CA SER A 258 -18.42 4.77 10.70
C SER A 258 -18.11 3.37 11.24
N LEU A 259 -16.85 3.13 11.58
CA LEU A 259 -16.38 1.85 12.11
C LEU A 259 -16.17 1.98 13.61
N GLY A 260 -16.87 1.14 14.39
CA GLY A 260 -16.77 1.20 15.84
C GLY A 260 -17.10 2.57 16.45
N LEU A 261 -16.49 2.87 17.59
CA LEU A 261 -16.55 4.18 18.25
C LEU A 261 -15.37 5.10 17.88
N GLY A 262 -14.27 4.55 17.36
CA GLY A 262 -13.04 5.29 17.04
C GLY A 262 -12.36 5.94 18.26
N ASP A 263 -12.69 5.55 19.48
CA ASP A 263 -12.38 6.31 20.69
C ASP A 263 -11.09 5.88 21.42
N LEU A 264 -10.31 4.99 20.81
CA LEU A 264 -9.01 4.58 21.29
C LEU A 264 -7.93 4.89 20.27
N ASP A 265 -6.96 5.70 20.70
CA ASP A 265 -5.70 5.83 19.98
C ASP A 265 -4.94 4.50 20.03
N SER A 266 -4.87 3.86 18.88
CA SER A 266 -4.11 2.64 18.62
C SER A 266 -3.08 2.83 17.51
N THR A 267 -3.00 4.04 16.97
CA THR A 267 -2.27 4.44 15.76
C THR A 267 -0.89 4.96 16.15
N SER A 268 0.09 4.04 16.15
CA SER A 268 1.52 4.30 16.42
C SER A 268 1.85 4.86 17.83
N GLY A 269 3.12 4.72 18.27
CA GLY A 269 3.60 5.30 19.54
C GLY A 269 4.11 4.30 20.59
N ALA A 270 5.27 4.59 21.18
CA ALA A 270 5.94 3.77 22.17
C ALA A 270 5.27 3.85 23.57
N GLY A 271 4.10 3.25 23.73
CA GLY A 271 3.40 3.25 25.03
C GLY A 271 2.11 2.44 25.11
N ASN A 272 1.47 2.13 23.97
CA ASN A 272 0.24 1.36 23.93
C ASN A 272 0.52 -0.16 23.93
N ASP A 273 -0.28 -0.90 24.72
CA ASP A 273 -0.21 -2.36 24.85
C ASP A 273 -0.72 -3.07 23.59
N ILE A 274 -1.70 -2.47 22.91
CA ILE A 274 -2.23 -2.86 21.60
C ILE A 274 -1.90 -1.74 20.60
N ARG A 275 -1.25 -2.10 19.49
CA ARG A 275 -0.97 -1.19 18.38
C ARG A 275 -1.55 -1.75 17.10
N PHE A 276 -2.27 -0.89 16.40
CA PHE A 276 -2.87 -1.14 15.09
C PHE A 276 -2.52 0.06 14.22
N ASP A 277 -1.61 -0.11 13.27
CA ASP A 277 -1.71 0.73 12.08
C ASP A 277 -2.69 0.02 11.16
N PHE A 278 -3.53 0.78 10.45
CA PHE A 278 -4.48 0.22 9.50
C PHE A 278 -3.74 -0.35 8.29
N ALA A 279 -3.21 -1.56 8.44
CA ALA A 279 -2.57 -2.34 7.39
C ALA A 279 -3.36 -3.63 7.09
N SER A 280 -4.61 -3.72 7.54
CA SER A 280 -5.46 -4.89 7.31
C SER A 280 -6.83 -4.44 6.85
N MET A 281 -6.84 -3.85 5.66
CA MET A 281 -8.03 -3.84 4.84
C MET A 281 -7.88 -4.78 3.65
N GLY A 282 -9.00 -5.26 3.11
CA GLY A 282 -9.01 -6.08 1.92
C GLY A 282 -10.35 -5.95 1.22
N ILE A 283 -10.33 -6.01 -0.11
CA ILE A 283 -11.54 -6.16 -0.91
C ILE A 283 -11.78 -7.66 -1.07
N LEU A 284 -12.97 -8.11 -0.69
CA LEU A 284 -13.39 -9.49 -0.77
C LEU A 284 -13.80 -9.85 -2.21
N PRO A 285 -13.73 -11.13 -2.61
CA PRO A 285 -14.13 -11.57 -3.96
C PRO A 285 -15.60 -11.31 -4.35
N ASP A 286 -16.44 -10.90 -3.41
CA ASP A 286 -17.83 -10.51 -3.65
C ASP A 286 -18.01 -8.99 -3.84
N GLY A 287 -16.92 -8.20 -3.81
CA GLY A 287 -16.96 -6.75 -3.85
C GLY A 287 -17.27 -6.10 -2.50
N GLY A 288 -17.26 -6.87 -1.41
CA GLY A 288 -17.28 -6.38 -0.04
C GLY A 288 -15.89 -5.90 0.43
N SER A 289 -15.84 -5.32 1.62
CA SER A 289 -14.59 -4.89 2.25
C SER A 289 -14.46 -5.47 3.65
N VAL A 290 -13.25 -5.87 4.03
CA VAL A 290 -12.89 -6.21 5.41
C VAL A 290 -11.92 -5.15 5.91
N ILE A 291 -12.17 -4.59 7.09
CA ILE A 291 -11.36 -3.53 7.67
C ILE A 291 -11.17 -3.82 9.15
N ALA A 292 -9.92 -3.99 9.57
CA ALA A 292 -9.61 -4.12 10.99
C ALA A 292 -9.75 -2.78 11.71
N TYR A 293 -10.24 -2.77 12.96
CA TYR A 293 -10.35 -1.58 13.80
C TYR A 293 -10.21 -1.95 15.28
N HIS A 294 -10.00 -0.94 16.15
CA HIS A 294 -9.89 -1.13 17.59
C HIS A 294 -10.54 0.05 18.31
N ASP A 295 -11.43 -0.23 19.25
CA ASP A 295 -12.17 0.78 20.02
C ASP A 295 -12.45 0.29 21.45
N SER A 296 -13.05 1.15 22.28
CA SER A 296 -13.28 0.85 23.70
C SER A 296 -14.40 -0.15 23.98
N THR A 297 -15.11 -0.63 22.95
CA THR A 297 -16.25 -1.54 23.11
C THR A 297 -15.83 -2.99 23.29
N ASP A 298 -14.61 -3.34 22.89
CA ASP A 298 -14.05 -4.68 23.02
C ASP A 298 -12.58 -4.63 23.48
N PRO A 299 -12.12 -5.54 24.36
CA PRO A 299 -10.71 -5.62 24.74
C PRO A 299 -9.77 -6.03 23.60
N ASP A 300 -10.29 -6.71 22.57
CA ASP A 300 -9.50 -7.20 21.44
C ASP A 300 -9.82 -6.40 20.15
N PRO A 301 -8.85 -6.27 19.22
CA PRO A 301 -9.09 -5.71 17.90
C PRO A 301 -10.16 -6.49 17.11
N LEU A 302 -10.97 -5.78 16.34
CA LEU A 302 -12.13 -6.28 15.62
C LEU A 302 -11.97 -6.14 14.10
N PHE A 303 -12.87 -6.77 13.35
CA PHE A 303 -13.02 -6.59 11.91
C PHE A 303 -14.43 -6.11 11.58
N ALA A 304 -14.53 -4.98 10.88
CA ALA A 304 -15.73 -4.62 10.15
C ALA A 304 -15.73 -5.40 8.83
N VAL A 305 -16.86 -6.03 8.52
CA VAL A 305 -17.02 -6.79 7.27
C VAL A 305 -18.26 -6.29 6.55
N GLU A 306 -18.05 -5.69 5.41
CA GLU A 306 -19.08 -5.41 4.43
C GLU A 306 -19.20 -6.61 3.48
N THR A 307 -20.42 -7.10 3.28
CA THR A 307 -20.69 -8.20 2.35
C THR A 307 -21.81 -7.78 1.40
N LEU A 308 -21.66 -8.12 0.12
CA LEU A 308 -22.76 -8.05 -0.83
C LEU A 308 -23.57 -9.34 -0.72
N LEU A 309 -24.50 -9.38 0.23
CA LEU A 309 -25.37 -10.54 0.41
C LEU A 309 -26.32 -10.68 -0.78
N PRO A 310 -26.40 -11.86 -1.43
CA PRO A 310 -27.43 -12.10 -2.44
C PRO A 310 -28.82 -11.86 -1.85
N ALA A 311 -29.74 -11.28 -2.64
CA ALA A 311 -31.09 -10.93 -2.20
C ALA A 311 -31.84 -12.10 -1.52
N ASP A 312 -31.56 -13.34 -1.94
CA ASP A 312 -32.15 -14.55 -1.38
C ASP A 312 -31.80 -14.78 0.11
N TYR A 313 -30.64 -14.30 0.58
CA TYR A 313 -30.24 -14.38 2.00
C TYR A 313 -30.91 -13.29 2.86
N ILE A 314 -31.33 -12.17 2.26
CA ILE A 314 -32.02 -11.09 2.97
C ILE A 314 -33.45 -11.52 3.36
N HIS A 315 -34.09 -12.36 2.54
CA HIS A 315 -35.43 -12.89 2.83
C HIS A 315 -35.48 -13.84 4.04
N HIS A 316 -34.35 -14.41 4.46
CA HIS A 316 -34.30 -15.30 5.63
C HIS A 316 -34.13 -14.56 6.97
N LEU A 317 -33.83 -13.26 6.95
CA LEU A 317 -33.69 -12.43 8.16
C LEU A 317 -34.98 -11.66 8.51
N GLN A 318 -36.04 -11.79 7.71
CA GLN A 318 -37.34 -11.13 7.93
C GLN A 318 -38.45 -12.07 8.46
N ASN A 319 -38.11 -13.28 8.91
CA ASN A 319 -39.06 -14.21 9.56
C ASN A 319 -38.62 -14.60 10.97
#